data_AF-A0A238HEZ6-F1
#
_entry.id   AF-A0A238HEZ6-F1
#
_cell.length_a   1.000
_cell.length_b   1.000
_cell.length_c   1.000
_cell.angle_alpha   90.00
_cell.angle_beta   90.00
_cell.angle_gamma   90.00
#
_symmetry.space_group_name_H-M   'P 1'
#
loop_
_entity.id
_entity.type
_entity.pdbx_description
1 polymer ?
#
loop_
_entity_poly.entity_id
_entity_poly.type
_entity_poly.pdbx_seq_one_letter_code
_entity_poly.pdbx_strand_id
1 'polypeptide(L)'
;MCRDDMESLGEWECKLANQRIDIPLTVLNETQFVKTPEVLQTHMIDVNCFAMTRKNAQEIASAWCIVGLGNDGEVFKKLRELNKKYVGTGRYTVNYFCDNAVRMKGLYEVLLQWLPVDEVNKLIEDYVIRTQEAHHQLYGGRPWAKE
;
A
#
# COMPACT_ATOMS: atom_id res chain seq x y z
N MET A 1 7.15 -16.04 3.00
CA MET A 1 8.10 -14.94 2.72
C MET A 1 7.86 -14.53 1.29
N CYS A 2 6.98 -13.57 1.06
CA CYS A 2 6.81 -13.00 -0.27
C CYS A 2 7.96 -12.02 -0.49
N ARG A 3 8.61 -12.05 -1.67
CA ARG A 3 9.47 -10.95 -2.08
C ARG A 3 8.54 -9.78 -2.29
N ASP A 4 8.60 -8.83 -1.37
CA ASP A 4 7.73 -7.69 -1.43
C ASP A 4 8.29 -6.72 -2.47
N ASP A 5 7.54 -6.54 -3.56
CA ASP A 5 7.75 -5.48 -4.55
C ASP A 5 7.08 -4.17 -4.09
N MET A 6 6.63 -4.10 -2.84
CA MET A 6 5.97 -2.93 -2.27
C MET A 6 7.00 -1.89 -1.81
N GLU A 7 6.85 -0.70 -2.38
CA GLU A 7 7.32 0.61 -1.89
C GLU A 7 8.65 1.14 -2.47
N SER A 8 8.54 2.12 -3.36
CA SER A 8 8.73 3.56 -3.06
C SER A 8 9.04 4.39 -4.31
N LEU A 9 8.25 5.42 -4.62
CA LEU A 9 8.41 6.25 -5.83
C LEU A 9 8.65 7.73 -5.56
N GLY A 10 8.78 8.10 -4.30
CA GLY A 10 8.42 9.46 -3.93
C GLY A 10 6.90 9.61 -4.06
N GLU A 11 6.33 9.95 -5.22
CA GLU A 11 4.88 10.15 -5.41
C GLU A 11 4.19 8.92 -6.04
N TRP A 12 3.07 8.49 -5.47
CA TRP A 12 2.25 7.40 -5.98
C TRP A 12 0.76 7.77 -5.99
N GLU A 13 0.06 7.33 -7.04
CA GLU A 13 -1.39 7.44 -7.17
C GLU A 13 -2.01 6.05 -7.35
N CYS A 14 -3.14 5.80 -6.71
CA CYS A 14 -3.86 4.55 -6.94
C CYS A 14 -4.62 4.56 -8.27
N LYS A 15 -4.10 3.87 -9.30
CA LYS A 15 -4.83 3.65 -10.57
C LYS A 15 -5.98 2.63 -10.50
N LEU A 16 -6.06 1.87 -9.41
CA LEU A 16 -7.14 0.90 -9.16
C LEU A 16 -8.33 1.52 -8.42
N ALA A 17 -8.33 2.83 -8.21
CA ALA A 17 -9.40 3.48 -7.47
C ALA A 17 -10.79 3.15 -8.03
N ASN A 18 -11.74 2.91 -7.13
CA ASN A 18 -13.11 2.50 -7.42
C ASN A 18 -13.22 1.13 -8.13
N GLN A 19 -12.15 0.34 -8.16
CA GLN A 19 -12.18 -1.06 -8.58
C GLN A 19 -12.26 -1.98 -7.36
N ARG A 20 -12.69 -3.21 -7.58
CA ARG A 20 -12.71 -4.27 -6.57
C ARG A 20 -11.90 -5.45 -7.07
N ILE A 21 -11.09 -6.02 -6.19
CA ILE A 21 -10.37 -7.27 -6.44
C ILE A 21 -10.92 -8.29 -5.46
N ASP A 22 -11.83 -9.13 -5.94
CA ASP A 22 -12.45 -10.17 -5.14
C ASP A 22 -11.47 -11.32 -4.87
N ILE A 23 -11.55 -11.90 -3.67
CA ILE A 23 -10.72 -13.03 -3.28
C ILE A 23 -11.47 -14.32 -3.60
N PRO A 24 -10.95 -15.20 -4.47
CA PRO A 24 -11.57 -16.49 -4.71
C PRO A 24 -11.38 -17.41 -3.49
N LEU A 25 -12.46 -18.02 -3.04
CA LEU A 25 -12.50 -18.99 -1.96
C LEU A 25 -13.14 -20.28 -2.46
N THR A 26 -12.51 -21.43 -2.25
CA THR A 26 -13.16 -22.71 -2.57
C THR A 26 -13.89 -23.23 -1.34
N VAL A 27 -15.22 -23.32 -1.42
CA VAL A 27 -16.09 -23.84 -0.36
C VAL A 27 -16.87 -25.01 -0.94
N LEU A 28 -16.74 -26.20 -0.33
CA LEU A 28 -17.47 -27.40 -0.76
C LEU A 28 -17.33 -27.72 -2.26
N ASN A 29 -16.13 -27.54 -2.82
CA ASN A 29 -15.80 -27.69 -4.25
C ASN A 29 -16.44 -26.67 -5.21
N GLU A 30 -17.02 -25.59 -4.68
CA GLU A 30 -17.50 -24.45 -5.46
C GLU A 30 -16.64 -23.21 -5.18
N THR A 31 -16.34 -22.42 -6.22
CA THR A 31 -15.63 -21.15 -6.05
C THR A 31 -16.62 -20.05 -5.68
N GLN A 32 -16.46 -19.49 -4.49
CA GLN A 32 -17.11 -18.28 -4.03
C GLN A 32 -16.13 -17.11 -4.04
N PHE A 33 -16.65 -15.88 -3.99
CA PHE A 33 -15.85 -14.67 -4.02
C PHE A 33 -16.12 -13.84 -2.76
N VAL A 34 -15.08 -13.62 -1.96
CA VAL A 34 -15.14 -12.66 -0.86
C VAL A 34 -15.02 -11.26 -1.47
N LYS A 35 -16.11 -10.50 -1.38
CA LYS A 35 -16.17 -9.13 -1.88
C LYS A 35 -15.33 -8.22 -1.00
N THR A 36 -14.22 -7.73 -1.54
CA THR A 36 -13.38 -6.76 -0.84
C THR A 36 -14.00 -5.36 -0.90
N PRO A 37 -13.66 -4.45 0.03
CA PRO A 37 -14.00 -3.04 -0.12
C PRO A 37 -13.47 -2.49 -1.44
N GLU A 38 -14.13 -1.47 -1.99
CA GLU A 38 -13.58 -0.74 -3.13
C GLU A 38 -12.23 -0.12 -2.76
N VAL A 39 -11.29 -0.17 -3.71
CA VAL A 39 -9.99 0.47 -3.53
C VAL A 39 -10.20 1.98 -3.53
N LEU A 40 -9.84 2.65 -2.43
CA LEU A 40 -9.98 4.09 -2.31
C LEU A 40 -8.95 4.81 -3.18
N GLN A 41 -9.38 5.87 -3.86
CA GLN A 41 -8.45 6.80 -4.50
C GLN A 41 -7.53 7.37 -3.42
N THR A 42 -6.25 7.08 -3.56
CA THR A 42 -5.22 7.52 -2.63
C THR A 42 -4.08 8.12 -3.42
N HIS A 43 -3.61 9.25 -2.93
CA HIS A 43 -2.36 9.87 -3.35
C HIS A 43 -1.46 9.82 -2.13
N MET A 44 -0.30 9.20 -2.29
CA MET A 44 0.62 9.02 -1.20
C MET A 44 2.00 9.44 -1.65
N ILE A 45 2.79 9.86 -0.67
CA ILE A 45 4.22 9.93 -0.84
C ILE A 45 4.89 8.91 0.04
N ASP A 46 5.94 8.25 -0.45
CA ASP A 46 6.89 7.64 0.46
C ASP A 46 7.89 8.72 0.88
N VAL A 47 7.68 9.15 2.11
CA VAL A 47 8.44 10.18 2.79
C VAL A 47 9.94 9.87 2.91
N ASN A 48 10.35 8.60 2.88
CA ASN A 48 11.76 8.19 2.91
C ASN A 48 12.50 8.54 1.62
N CYS A 49 11.78 8.81 0.53
CA CYS A 49 12.35 9.15 -0.77
C CYS A 49 12.45 10.66 -1.05
N PHE A 50 12.16 11.51 -0.07
CA PHE A 50 12.20 12.97 -0.24
C PHE A 50 13.31 13.63 0.55
N ALA A 51 13.99 14.58 -0.08
CA ALA A 51 14.68 15.63 0.65
C ALA A 51 13.76 16.82 0.83
N MET A 52 13.93 17.45 1.98
CA MET A 52 13.32 18.71 2.31
C MET A 52 14.33 19.57 3.07
N THR A 53 14.14 20.88 3.01
CA THR A 53 14.93 21.78 3.84
C THR A 53 14.67 21.50 5.30
N ARG A 54 15.66 21.77 6.17
CA ARG A 54 15.51 21.65 7.63
C ARG A 54 14.24 22.34 8.14
N LYS A 55 13.94 23.53 7.61
CA LYS A 55 12.74 24.29 7.98
C LYS A 55 11.47 23.51 7.66
N ASN A 56 11.35 22.96 6.45
CA ASN A 56 10.17 22.17 6.08
C ASN A 56 10.08 20.88 6.92
N ALA A 57 11.20 20.20 7.19
CA ALA A 57 11.22 19.02 8.06
C ALA A 57 10.70 19.32 9.47
N GLN A 58 11.14 20.43 10.07
CA GLN A 58 10.70 20.84 11.40
C GLN A 58 9.20 21.18 11.42
N GLU A 59 8.68 21.83 10.37
CA GLU A 59 7.27 22.21 10.27
C GLU A 59 6.33 21.00 10.10
N ILE A 60 6.79 19.92 9.44
CA ILE A 60 5.97 18.71 9.21
C ILE A 60 6.26 17.58 10.20
N ALA A 61 7.26 17.72 11.08
CA ALA A 61 7.66 16.70 12.03
C ALA A 61 6.50 16.24 12.94
N SER A 62 5.57 17.14 13.25
CA SER A 62 4.37 16.76 14.02
C SER A 62 3.48 15.78 13.25
N ALA A 63 3.32 15.95 11.93
CA ALA A 63 2.50 15.07 11.07
C ALA A 63 3.05 13.64 11.05
N TRP A 64 4.37 13.49 11.09
CA TRP A 64 5.06 12.21 11.18
C TRP A 64 4.73 11.42 12.44
N CYS A 65 4.39 12.11 13.54
CA CYS A 65 4.15 11.49 14.84
C CYS A 65 2.65 11.32 15.16
N ILE A 66 1.74 11.71 14.26
CA ILE A 66 0.28 11.67 14.53
C ILE A 66 -0.23 10.23 14.56
N VAL A 67 0.25 9.40 13.64
CA VAL A 67 -0.23 8.02 13.46
C VAL A 67 0.95 7.07 13.36
N GLY A 68 0.75 5.82 13.79
CA GLY A 68 1.75 4.77 13.64
C GLY A 68 1.86 4.35 12.17
N LEU A 69 1.05 3.37 11.76
CA LEU A 69 1.01 2.89 10.37
C LEU A 69 0.29 3.91 9.46
N GLY A 70 0.86 4.23 8.30
CA GLY A 70 0.25 5.12 7.30
C GLY A 70 0.56 6.61 7.47
N ASN A 71 1.58 6.94 8.27
CA ASN A 71 2.10 8.30 8.46
C ASN A 71 2.45 9.02 7.16
N ASP A 72 2.86 8.30 6.12
CA ASP A 72 3.08 8.78 4.75
C ASP A 72 1.91 9.62 4.21
N GLY A 73 0.67 9.20 4.46
CA GLY A 73 -0.53 9.93 4.06
C GLY A 73 -0.73 11.23 4.84
N GLU A 74 -0.44 11.22 6.14
CA GLU A 74 -0.53 12.42 7.00
C GLU A 74 0.54 13.45 6.63
N VAL A 75 1.76 12.98 6.32
CA VAL A 75 2.84 13.84 5.85
C VAL A 75 2.50 14.44 4.48
N PHE A 76 1.96 13.64 3.56
CA PHE A 76 1.50 14.14 2.26
C PHE A 76 0.45 15.24 2.42
N LYS A 77 -0.58 14.97 3.22
CA LYS A 77 -1.64 15.93 3.53
C LYS A 77 -1.07 17.22 4.10
N LYS A 78 -0.13 17.13 5.05
CA LYS A 78 0.48 18.30 5.66
C LYS A 78 1.30 19.13 4.69
N LEU A 79 2.06 18.48 3.81
CA LEU A 79 2.81 19.16 2.75
C LEU A 79 1.88 19.94 1.80
N ARG A 80 0.72 19.35 1.45
CA ARG A 80 -0.30 19.99 0.64
C ARG A 80 -0.96 21.17 1.34
N GLU A 81 -1.35 21.03 2.61
CA GLU A 81 -1.92 22.12 3.43
C GLU A 81 -0.99 23.34 3.50
N LEU A 82 0.31 23.09 3.68
CA LEU A 82 1.33 24.14 3.81
C LEU A 82 1.84 24.66 2.46
N ASN A 83 1.30 24.17 1.33
CA ASN A 83 1.74 24.44 -0.03
C ASN A 83 3.27 24.32 -0.19
N LYS A 84 3.86 23.30 0.44
CA LYS A 84 5.31 23.09 0.45
C LYS A 84 5.71 22.27 -0.76
N LYS A 85 6.77 22.72 -1.41
CA LYS A 85 7.46 21.94 -2.44
C LYS A 85 8.46 21.01 -1.76
N TYR A 86 8.43 19.76 -2.15
CA TYR A 86 9.45 18.76 -1.86
C TYR A 86 10.09 18.35 -3.19
N VAL A 87 11.28 17.76 -3.12
CA VAL A 87 11.97 17.25 -4.31
C VAL A 87 12.39 15.81 -4.01
N GLY A 88 12.03 14.89 -4.91
CA GLY A 88 12.53 13.53 -4.85
C GLY A 88 14.05 13.55 -5.04
N THR A 89 14.79 12.93 -4.12
CA THR A 89 16.27 12.89 -4.18
C THR A 89 16.81 11.80 -5.07
N GLY A 90 15.94 10.90 -5.50
CA GLY A 90 16.26 9.78 -6.36
C GLY A 90 15.14 8.75 -6.30
N ARG A 91 15.26 7.73 -7.14
CA ARG A 91 14.39 6.56 -7.11
C ARG A 91 15.20 5.42 -6.53
N TYR A 92 14.70 4.82 -5.46
CA TYR A 92 15.37 3.73 -4.77
C TYR A 92 14.32 2.66 -4.49
N THR A 93 14.71 1.41 -4.62
CA THR A 93 13.87 0.29 -4.18
C THR A 93 14.31 -0.07 -2.77
N VAL A 94 13.36 -0.09 -1.84
CA VAL A 94 13.62 -0.53 -0.47
C VAL A 94 13.07 -1.94 -0.32
N ASN A 95 13.83 -2.82 0.32
CA ASN A 95 13.40 -4.19 0.59
C ASN A 95 12.62 -4.21 1.92
N TYR A 96 11.35 -3.83 1.87
CA TYR A 96 10.47 -3.92 3.04
C TYR A 96 9.95 -5.34 3.26
N PHE A 97 9.58 -5.61 4.50
CA PHE A 97 8.82 -6.80 4.88
C PHE A 97 7.44 -6.34 5.33
N CYS A 98 6.40 -6.63 4.55
CA CYS A 98 5.03 -6.39 4.98
C CYS A 98 4.52 -7.53 5.88
N ASP A 99 4.15 -7.18 7.11
CA ASP A 99 3.29 -8.02 7.94
C ASP A 99 1.83 -7.82 7.50
N ASN A 100 1.35 -8.73 6.66
CA ASN A 100 0.01 -8.66 6.12
C ASN A 100 -1.09 -8.76 7.19
N ALA A 101 -0.84 -9.42 8.33
CA ALA A 101 -1.79 -9.50 9.43
C ALA A 101 -1.97 -8.13 10.10
N VAL A 102 -0.90 -7.34 10.17
CA VAL A 102 -0.95 -5.95 10.66
C VAL A 102 -1.55 -5.01 9.61
N ARG A 103 -1.09 -5.09 8.35
CA ARG A 103 -1.50 -4.17 7.28
C ARG A 103 -2.96 -4.36 6.85
N MET A 104 -3.46 -5.58 6.87
CA MET A 104 -4.84 -5.93 6.50
C MET A 104 -5.65 -6.46 7.67
N LYS A 105 -5.35 -5.98 8.89
CA LYS A 105 -5.94 -6.46 10.14
C LYS A 105 -7.44 -6.70 10.06
N GLY A 106 -8.22 -5.76 9.53
CA GLY A 106 -9.69 -5.92 9.42
C GLY A 106 -10.11 -7.11 8.57
N LEU A 107 -9.51 -7.29 7.39
CA LEU A 107 -9.81 -8.45 6.53
C LEU A 107 -9.26 -9.74 7.14
N TYR A 108 -8.05 -9.68 7.71
CA TYR A 108 -7.39 -10.80 8.36
C TYR A 108 -8.23 -11.36 9.53
N GLU A 109 -8.72 -10.47 10.40
CA GLU A 109 -9.60 -10.81 11.53
C GLU A 109 -10.95 -11.39 11.07
N VAL A 110 -11.51 -10.90 9.96
CA VAL A 110 -12.75 -11.46 9.39
C VAL A 110 -12.51 -12.87 8.86
N LEU A 111 -11.44 -13.09 8.07
CA LEU A 111 -11.16 -14.40 7.49
C LEU A 111 -10.82 -15.46 8.55
N LEU A 112 -10.14 -15.07 9.63
CA LEU A 112 -9.82 -15.97 10.75
C LEU A 112 -11.06 -16.50 11.50
N GLN A 113 -12.22 -15.85 11.37
CA GLN A 113 -13.46 -16.37 11.96
C GLN A 113 -13.96 -17.63 11.24
N TRP A 114 -13.49 -17.88 10.02
CA TRP A 114 -14.00 -18.93 9.14
C TRP A 114 -12.93 -19.94 8.70
N LEU A 115 -11.64 -19.56 8.74
CA LEU A 115 -10.55 -20.33 8.15
C LEU A 115 -9.35 -20.47 9.10
N PRO A 116 -8.58 -21.57 9.01
CA PRO A 116 -7.29 -21.70 9.69
C PRO A 116 -6.30 -20.61 9.28
N VAL A 117 -5.38 -20.25 10.20
CA VAL A 117 -4.35 -19.22 9.98
C VAL A 117 -3.56 -19.42 8.68
N ASP A 118 -3.16 -20.66 8.37
CA ASP A 118 -2.38 -20.96 7.16
C ASP A 118 -3.17 -20.72 5.87
N GLU A 119 -4.49 -20.95 5.89
CA GLU A 119 -5.36 -20.67 4.73
C GLU A 119 -5.60 -19.16 4.58
N VAL A 120 -5.82 -18.45 5.69
CA VAL A 120 -5.93 -16.99 5.67
C VAL A 120 -4.67 -16.35 5.10
N ASN A 121 -3.49 -16.78 5.56
CA ASN A 121 -2.22 -16.28 5.05
C ASN A 121 -2.07 -16.48 3.54
N LYS A 122 -2.44 -17.65 3.01
CA LYS A 122 -2.39 -17.93 1.57
C LYS A 122 -3.35 -17.06 0.76
N LEU A 123 -4.59 -16.88 1.24
CA LEU A 123 -5.58 -16.06 0.56
C LEU A 123 -5.16 -14.59 0.51
N ILE A 124 -4.59 -14.12 1.61
CA ILE A 124 -4.07 -12.77 1.75
C ILE A 124 -2.85 -12.55 0.84
N GLU A 125 -1.94 -13.52 0.76
CA GLU A 125 -0.80 -13.47 -0.16
C GLU A 125 -1.26 -13.45 -1.62
N ASP A 126 -2.22 -14.29 -2.01
CA ASP A 126 -2.81 -14.31 -3.36
C ASP A 126 -3.50 -12.98 -3.71
N TYR A 127 -4.26 -12.41 -2.77
CA TYR A 127 -4.89 -11.10 -2.94
C TYR A 127 -3.87 -9.99 -3.22
N VAL A 128 -2.77 -9.96 -2.45
CA VAL A 128 -1.70 -8.97 -2.64
C VAL A 128 -1.05 -9.13 -4.02
N ILE A 129 -0.70 -10.35 -4.41
CA ILE A 129 -0.09 -10.64 -5.71
C ILE A 129 -1.00 -10.18 -6.85
N ARG A 130 -2.29 -10.54 -6.83
CA ARG A 130 -3.27 -10.12 -7.86
C ARG A 130 -3.40 -8.61 -7.95
N THR A 131 -3.40 -7.93 -6.80
CA THR A 131 -3.47 -6.47 -6.75
C THR A 131 -2.24 -5.83 -7.39
N GLN A 132 -1.06 -6.39 -7.14
CA GLN A 132 0.19 -5.94 -7.76
C GLN A 132 0.20 -6.18 -9.27
N GLU A 133 -0.24 -7.35 -9.73
CA GLU A 133 -0.34 -7.66 -11.16
C GLU A 133 -1.29 -6.70 -11.89
N ALA A 134 -2.45 -6.41 -11.30
CA ALA A 134 -3.39 -5.44 -11.84
C ALA A 134 -2.78 -4.02 -11.92
N HIS A 135 -2.06 -3.60 -10.88
CA HIS A 135 -1.31 -2.35 -10.92
C HIS A 135 -0.25 -2.36 -12.04
N HIS A 136 0.57 -3.41 -12.16
CA HIS A 136 1.59 -3.51 -13.22
C HIS A 136 0.98 -3.35 -14.62
N GLN A 137 -0.16 -3.98 -14.88
CA GLN A 137 -0.84 -3.86 -16.18
C GLN A 137 -1.30 -2.42 -16.45
N LEU A 138 -1.94 -1.76 -15.48
CA LEU A 138 -2.42 -0.37 -15.63
C LEU A 138 -1.31 0.67 -15.74
N TYR A 139 -0.12 0.33 -15.29
CA TYR A 139 1.07 1.16 -15.41
C TYR A 139 1.92 0.84 -16.64
N GLY A 140 1.60 -0.22 -17.40
CA GLY A 140 2.38 -0.65 -18.57
C GLY A 140 3.74 -1.26 -18.20
N GLY A 141 3.83 -1.90 -17.04
CA GLY A 141 5.05 -2.36 -16.40
C GLY A 141 5.20 -1.80 -14.99
N ARG A 142 6.34 -2.05 -14.34
CA ARG A 142 6.70 -1.42 -13.05
C ARG A 142 6.91 0.08 -13.29
N PRO A 143 6.02 0.98 -12.84
CA PRO A 143 6.24 2.42 -13.04
C PRO A 143 7.50 2.92 -12.30
N TRP A 144 7.99 2.14 -11.33
CA TRP A 144 9.19 2.41 -10.53
C TRP A 144 10.47 1.70 -10.96
N ALA A 145 10.39 0.62 -11.74
CA ALA A 145 11.57 -0.13 -12.17
C ALA A 145 12.06 0.29 -13.56
N LYS A 146 12.02 1.60 -13.84
CA LYS A 146 12.76 2.13 -14.99
C LYS A 146 14.24 2.18 -14.60
N GLU A 147 14.97 1.15 -15.02
CA GLU A 147 16.43 1.19 -15.20
C GLU A 147 16.82 2.35 -16.14
#